data_AF-A0A7C5H5G6-F1
#
_entry.id   AF-A0A7C5H5G6-F1
#
_cell.length_a   1.000
_cell.length_b   1.000
_cell.length_c   1.000
_cell.angle_alpha   90.00
_cell.angle_beta   90.00
_cell.angle_gamma   90.00
#
_symmetry.space_group_name_H-M   'P 1'
#
loop_
_entity.id
_entity.type
_entity.pdbx_description
1 polymer ?
#
loop_
_entity_poly.entity_id
_entity_poly.type
_entity_poly.pdbx_seq_one_letter_code
_entity_poly.pdbx_strand_id
1 'polypeptide(L)'
;MQFFIDTANVDEIKQAIDWGILDGVTTNPTLASKTGRPFMDVVKDILSIVDGPVSLETVSLDADGMVKEGRFLAELGDNVVVKIP
;
A
#
# COMPACT_ATOMS: atom_id res chain seq x y z
N MET A 1 -2.36 -17.91 -10.37
CA MET A 1 -3.12 -16.64 -10.46
C MET A 1 -2.96 -15.96 -9.11
N GLN A 2 -2.65 -14.66 -9.08
CA GLN A 2 -2.49 -13.93 -7.83
C GLN A 2 -3.73 -13.08 -7.53
N PHE A 3 -4.07 -12.94 -6.25
CA PHE A 3 -5.21 -12.17 -5.76
C PHE A 3 -4.75 -11.04 -4.86
N PHE A 4 -5.03 -9.81 -5.31
CA PHE A 4 -4.68 -8.61 -4.58
C PHE A 4 -5.98 -7.95 -4.12
N ILE A 5 -6.00 -7.46 -2.88
CA ILE A 5 -7.13 -6.68 -2.35
C ILE A 5 -6.86 -5.18 -2.54
N ASP A 6 -7.87 -4.43 -2.99
CA ASP A 6 -7.78 -2.98 -3.21
C ASP A 6 -8.43 -2.23 -2.05
N THR A 7 -7.67 -2.07 -0.95
CA THR A 7 -8.14 -1.39 0.26
C THR A 7 -6.96 -0.88 1.08
N ALA A 8 -7.21 0.13 1.92
CA ALA A 8 -6.30 0.56 2.97
C ALA A 8 -6.86 0.25 4.38
N ASN A 9 -7.99 -0.47 4.45
CA ASN A 9 -8.57 -0.90 5.72
C ASN A 9 -7.84 -2.14 6.24
N VAL A 10 -7.15 -1.98 7.36
CA VAL A 10 -6.35 -3.03 8.00
C VAL A 10 -7.19 -4.25 8.40
N ASP A 11 -8.45 -4.07 8.77
CA ASP A 11 -9.32 -5.17 9.19
C ASP A 11 -9.78 -6.03 8.01
N GLU A 12 -10.06 -5.40 6.85
CA GLU A 12 -10.35 -6.12 5.60
C GLU A 12 -9.15 -6.92 5.11
N ILE A 13 -7.94 -6.36 5.26
CA ILE A 13 -6.68 -7.04 4.89
C ILE A 13 -6.45 -8.25 5.78
N LYS A 14 -6.61 -8.11 7.11
CA LYS A 14 -6.52 -9.24 8.05
C LYS A 14 -7.52 -10.34 7.71
N GLN A 15 -8.77 -9.97 7.41
CA GLN A 15 -9.79 -10.93 7.02
C GLN A 15 -9.40 -11.70 5.75
N ALA A 16 -8.84 -11.02 4.74
CA ALA A 16 -8.39 -11.65 3.51
C ALA A 16 -7.15 -12.56 3.72
N ILE A 17 -6.26 -12.19 4.64
CA ILE A 17 -5.15 -13.04 5.09
C ILE A 17 -5.70 -14.30 5.77
N ASP A 18 -6.68 -14.17 6.66
CA ASP A 18 -7.29 -15.31 7.38
C ASP A 18 -7.99 -16.30 6.43
N TRP A 19 -8.50 -15.82 5.29
CA TRP A 19 -9.03 -16.69 4.23
C TRP A 19 -7.95 -17.50 3.51
N GLY A 20 -6.68 -17.11 3.62
CA GLY A 20 -5.54 -17.79 3.01
C GLY A 20 -5.45 -17.60 1.49
N ILE A 21 -6.06 -16.54 0.96
CA ILE A 21 -6.12 -16.26 -0.48
C ILE A 21 -5.35 -15.02 -0.91
N LEU A 22 -4.83 -14.22 0.04
CA LEU A 22 -4.26 -12.91 -0.25
C LEU A 22 -2.78 -13.02 -0.68
N ASP A 23 -2.48 -12.56 -1.90
CA ASP A 23 -1.11 -12.50 -2.42
C ASP A 23 -0.48 -11.11 -2.31
N GLY A 24 -1.28 -10.06 -2.13
CA GLY A 24 -0.80 -8.68 -2.04
C GLY A 24 -1.91 -7.66 -1.81
N VAL A 25 -1.53 -6.39 -1.65
CA VAL A 25 -2.45 -5.27 -1.43
C VAL A 25 -2.17 -4.16 -2.44
N THR A 26 -3.22 -3.56 -3.01
CA THR A 26 -3.11 -2.29 -3.71
C THR A 26 -3.75 -1.18 -2.91
N THR A 27 -3.04 -0.04 -2.81
CA THR A 27 -3.57 1.16 -2.17
C THR A 27 -3.49 2.34 -3.13
N ASN A 28 -4.14 3.43 -2.73
CA ASN A 28 -4.01 4.75 -3.34
C ASN A 28 -4.34 5.81 -2.27
N PRO A 29 -4.05 7.11 -2.52
CA PRO A 29 -4.25 8.16 -1.52
C PRO A 29 -5.71 8.30 -1.08
N THR A 30 -6.67 7.98 -1.96
CA THR A 30 -8.11 8.04 -1.64
C THR A 30 -8.54 6.91 -0.72
N LEU A 31 -8.04 5.69 -0.91
CA LEU A 31 -8.31 4.58 0.01
C LEU A 31 -7.70 4.85 1.38
N ALA A 32 -6.45 5.33 1.41
CA ALA A 32 -5.79 5.69 2.67
C ALA A 32 -6.53 6.82 3.41
N SER A 33 -7.00 7.86 2.70
CA SER A 33 -7.73 8.96 3.34
C SER A 33 -9.08 8.55 3.94
N LYS A 34 -9.77 7.58 3.33
CA LYS A 34 -11.04 7.02 3.84
C LYS A 34 -10.91 6.33 5.20
N THR A 35 -9.70 5.92 5.59
CA THR A 35 -9.46 5.33 6.91
C THR A 35 -9.58 6.37 8.05
N GLY A 36 -9.47 7.66 7.74
CA GLY A 36 -9.44 8.74 8.73
C GLY A 36 -8.17 8.76 9.61
N ARG A 37 -7.16 7.93 9.29
CA ARG A 37 -5.91 7.81 10.03
C ARG A 37 -4.75 8.48 9.28
N PRO A 38 -3.66 8.85 9.97
CA PRO A 38 -2.44 9.32 9.31
C PRO A 38 -1.91 8.28 8.32
N PHE A 39 -1.57 8.71 7.10
CA PHE A 39 -1.11 7.83 6.02
C PHE A 39 0.03 6.89 6.46
N MET A 40 1.03 7.43 7.14
CA MET A 40 2.19 6.65 7.58
C MET A 40 1.84 5.56 8.59
N ASP A 41 0.83 5.77 9.43
CA ASP A 41 0.40 4.76 10.40
C ASP A 41 -0.33 3.62 9.69
N VAL A 42 -1.21 3.96 8.73
CA VAL A 42 -1.91 2.98 7.91
C VAL A 42 -0.93 2.14 7.08
N VAL A 43 0.01 2.79 6.41
CA VAL A 43 1.01 2.10 5.58
C VAL A 43 1.86 1.16 6.41
N LYS A 44 2.36 1.60 7.57
CA LYS A 44 3.16 0.75 8.46
C LYS A 44 2.37 -0.46 8.94
N ASP A 45 1.10 -0.28 9.32
CA ASP A 45 0.25 -1.40 9.71
C ASP A 45 0.11 -2.41 8.56
N ILE A 46 -0.19 -1.96 7.35
CA ILE A 46 -0.34 -2.82 6.17
C ILE A 46 0.96 -3.56 5.86
N LEU A 47 2.10 -2.85 5.79
CA LEU A 47 3.40 -3.44 5.51
C LEU A 47 3.82 -4.48 6.56
N SER A 48 3.38 -4.31 7.81
CA SER A 48 3.71 -5.24 8.91
C SER A 48 2.90 -6.54 8.91
N ILE A 49 1.75 -6.58 8.22
CA ILE A 49 0.86 -7.75 8.21
C ILE A 49 0.81 -8.46 6.85
N VAL A 50 1.26 -7.82 5.78
CA VAL A 50 1.22 -8.38 4.43
C VAL A 50 2.61 -8.88 4.04
N ASP A 51 2.78 -10.19 3.90
CA ASP A 51 4.04 -10.80 3.43
C ASP A 51 4.32 -10.53 1.94
N GLY A 52 3.25 -10.31 1.16
CA GLY A 52 3.31 -10.06 -0.28
C GLY A 52 3.45 -8.58 -0.68
N PRO A 53 3.42 -8.27 -1.99
CA PRO A 53 3.59 -6.90 -2.49
C PRO A 53 2.51 -5.94 -2.00
N VAL A 54 2.92 -4.74 -1.59
CA VAL A 54 2.02 -3.65 -1.20
C VAL A 54 2.25 -2.45 -2.11
N SER A 55 1.27 -2.15 -2.96
CA SER A 55 1.36 -1.02 -3.88
C SER A 55 1.03 0.29 -3.19
N LEU A 56 2.00 1.21 -3.13
CA LEU A 56 1.85 2.57 -2.60
C LEU A 56 2.01 3.58 -3.75
N GLU A 57 1.08 4.53 -3.85
CA GLU A 57 1.00 5.44 -5.00
C GLU A 57 1.58 6.83 -4.70
N THR A 58 2.38 7.34 -5.65
CA THR A 58 2.86 8.74 -5.63
C THR A 58 1.73 9.73 -5.91
N VAL A 59 1.85 10.95 -5.43
CA VAL A 59 0.86 12.03 -5.63
C VAL A 59 1.34 13.06 -6.64
N SER A 60 2.66 13.23 -6.77
CA SER A 60 3.26 14.14 -7.77
C SER A 60 2.89 13.73 -9.20
N LEU A 61 2.77 14.74 -10.08
CA LEU A 61 2.45 14.58 -11.51
C LEU A 61 3.62 14.90 -12.45
N ASP A 62 4.72 15.41 -11.91
CA ASP A 62 5.99 15.58 -12.63
C ASP A 62 6.96 14.44 -12.31
N ALA A 63 7.85 14.14 -13.25
CA ALA A 63 8.77 13.02 -13.14
C ALA A 63 9.72 13.13 -11.94
N ASP A 64 10.22 14.33 -11.64
CA ASP A 64 11.17 14.53 -10.54
C ASP A 64 10.48 14.31 -9.18
N GLY A 65 9.26 14.82 -9.03
CA GLY A 65 8.40 14.60 -7.88
C GLY A 65 8.09 13.11 -7.67
N MET A 66 7.67 12.41 -8.73
CA MET A 66 7.39 10.97 -8.68
C MET A 66 8.62 10.16 -8.28
N VAL A 67 9.81 10.47 -8.82
CA VAL A 67 11.05 9.77 -8.47
C VAL A 67 11.41 9.99 -7.01
N LYS A 68 11.27 11.23 -6.51
CA LYS A 68 11.57 11.56 -5.11
C LYS A 68 10.62 10.85 -4.15
N GLU A 69 9.31 10.94 -4.40
CA GLU A 69 8.29 10.27 -3.59
C GLU A 69 8.43 8.75 -3.66
N GLY A 70 8.65 8.19 -4.85
CA GLY A 70 8.83 6.75 -5.04
C GLY A 70 10.03 6.20 -4.27
N ARG A 71 11.16 6.90 -4.25
CA ARG A 71 12.32 6.50 -3.42
C ARG A 71 11.99 6.50 -1.94
N PHE A 72 11.30 7.54 -1.46
CA PHE A 72 10.85 7.60 -0.08
C PHE A 72 9.90 6.44 0.27
N LEU A 73 8.93 6.14 -0.59
CA LEU A 73 7.99 5.04 -0.37
C LEU A 73 8.71 3.68 -0.36
N ALA A 74 9.66 3.46 -1.26
CA ALA A 74 10.43 2.23 -1.35
C ALA A 74 11.28 1.94 -0.10
N GLU A 75 11.70 2.98 0.64
CA GLU A 75 12.44 2.83 1.90
C GLU A 75 11.56 2.35 3.07
N LEU A 76 10.23 2.30 2.90
CA LEU A 76 9.31 1.91 3.98
C LEU A 76 9.24 0.40 4.23
N GLY A 77 9.65 -0.42 3.27
CA GLY A 77 9.67 -1.88 3.41
C GLY A 77 10.06 -2.59 2.12
N ASP A 78 10.67 -3.78 2.26
CA ASP A 78 11.13 -4.59 1.12
C ASP A 78 9.97 -5.10 0.23
N ASN A 79 8.76 -5.14 0.78
CA ASN A 79 7.53 -5.54 0.09
C ASN A 79 6.81 -4.37 -0.61
N VAL A 80 7.35 -3.15 -0.58
CA VAL A 80 6.74 -1.99 -1.24
C VAL A 80 6.90 -2.07 -2.75
N VAL A 81 5.80 -1.84 -3.47
CA VAL A 81 5.79 -1.59 -4.91
C VAL A 81 5.30 -0.16 -5.15
N VAL A 82 6.12 0.66 -5.81
CA VAL A 82 5.74 2.05 -6.10
C VAL A 82 4.79 2.09 -7.30
N LYS A 83 3.62 2.68 -7.11
CA LYS A 83 2.61 2.92 -8.14
C LYS A 83 2.68 4.37 -8.62
N ILE A 84 2.66 4.55 -9.93
CA ILE A 84 2.72 5.84 -10.63
C ILE A 84 1.38 6.08 -11.35
N PRO A 85 0.82 7.31 -11.36
CA PRO A 85 -0.43 7.64 -12.06
C PRO A 85 -0.34 7.62 -13.60
#